data_AF-A0A8C5EK39-F1
#
_entry.id   AF-A0A8C5EK39-F1
#
_cell.length_a   1.000
_cell.length_b   1.000
_cell.length_c   1.000
_cell.angle_alpha   90.00
_cell.angle_beta   90.00
_cell.angle_gamma   90.00
#
_symmetry.space_group_name_H-M   'P 1'
#
loop_
_entity.id
_entity.type
_entity.pdbx_description
1 polymer ?
#
loop_
_entity_poly.entity_id
_entity_poly.type
_entity_poly.pdbx_seq_one_letter_code
_entity_poly.pdbx_strand_id
1 'polypeptide(L)'
;MSFSNITALAPMVRVGTLPMRLLALDFGADLVYCEELIDIKMVQCRRVVNEVLQTVDFVAPDERVMFRTCEKEKDRVVFQMGTADPQRALQVGRLVEKDVAAVDVNMGCPKEYSTKGGMGAALLSDPDKIEAILMKLVTGVSVPVTCKIRILPSLQETIQLVQRIEKTGVAAVAVHGRFKEERPRNPVHCDYIQAVAQAVSIPIIANGGSLDLVKSHSDIDEFKKATGTSSVMLARAAMWNASVFSSQGTIPVDKVMEEYLKYAIRYENHAFNTKYCLCQMLRDRVESPLGKQVQAAQTNAEISEAFGLQEFYQQTHKELQARRERLQTSSGPERPFKDGDVTLKVYKTQRRECFQSTVTVDRRKYRSSLWSKSKKFAEQAAAIVCLRVLGIPEGRIGEELSDLICKRKREEKINSSSDDEQRKKRLVEMDAETEKHNNDSKRTKLEKNTKG
;
A
#
# COMPACT_ATOMS: atom_id res chain seq x y z
N MET A 1 -22.60 3.29 -12.11
CA MET A 1 -21.83 4.26 -11.30
C MET A 1 -21.74 5.57 -12.07
N SER A 2 -21.95 6.73 -11.44
CA SER A 2 -21.78 8.06 -12.06
C SER A 2 -20.57 8.76 -11.46
N PHE A 3 -19.83 9.51 -12.28
CA PHE A 3 -18.72 10.37 -11.84
C PHE A 3 -19.06 11.87 -11.93
N SER A 4 -20.32 12.20 -12.22
CA SER A 4 -20.85 13.57 -12.24
C SER A 4 -21.54 13.91 -10.94
N ASN A 5 -21.44 15.17 -10.51
CA ASN A 5 -22.05 15.69 -9.28
C ASN A 5 -21.61 14.97 -7.99
N ILE A 6 -20.34 14.54 -7.92
CA ILE A 6 -19.82 13.81 -6.76
C ILE A 6 -18.74 14.59 -6.00
N THR A 7 -18.57 14.23 -4.74
CA THR A 7 -17.39 14.52 -3.94
C THR A 7 -16.63 13.21 -3.68
N ALA A 8 -15.31 13.24 -3.89
CA ALA A 8 -14.47 12.05 -3.75
C ALA A 8 -13.31 12.27 -2.78
N LEU A 9 -13.00 11.27 -1.96
CA LEU A 9 -11.72 11.18 -1.27
C LEU A 9 -10.63 10.85 -2.29
N ALA A 10 -9.60 11.69 -2.36
CA ALA A 10 -8.46 11.50 -3.26
C ALA A 10 -7.57 10.31 -2.84
N PRO A 11 -6.89 9.67 -3.81
CA PRO A 11 -5.90 8.64 -3.51
C PRO A 11 -4.69 9.27 -2.81
N MET A 12 -4.32 8.72 -1.66
CA MET A 12 -3.24 9.23 -0.82
C MET A 12 -2.46 8.08 -0.20
N VAL A 13 -1.20 7.90 -0.61
CA VAL A 13 -0.30 6.87 -0.06
C VAL A 13 -0.23 6.96 1.46
N ARG A 14 -0.39 5.81 2.13
CA ARG A 14 -0.58 5.61 3.58
C ARG A 14 -1.91 6.12 4.15
N VAL A 15 -2.48 7.19 3.64
CA VAL A 15 -3.70 7.77 4.24
C VAL A 15 -4.96 7.05 3.77
N GLY A 16 -5.03 6.71 2.48
CA GLY A 16 -6.20 6.08 1.84
C GLY A 16 -6.38 4.59 2.16
N THR A 17 -6.02 4.15 3.36
CA THR A 17 -6.32 2.81 3.86
C THR A 17 -7.78 2.70 4.30
N LEU A 18 -8.28 1.48 4.53
CA LEU A 18 -9.70 1.23 4.80
C LEU A 18 -10.31 2.14 5.88
N PRO A 19 -9.66 2.40 7.04
CA PRO A 19 -10.26 3.25 8.08
C PRO A 19 -10.59 4.68 7.60
N MET A 20 -9.70 5.31 6.83
CA MET A 20 -9.94 6.65 6.31
C MET A 20 -11.06 6.66 5.25
N ARG A 21 -11.09 5.64 4.39
CA ARG A 21 -12.12 5.53 3.36
C ARG A 21 -13.51 5.38 3.97
N LEU A 22 -13.68 4.50 4.95
CA LEU A 22 -14.95 4.33 5.65
C LEU A 22 -15.36 5.59 6.41
N LEU A 23 -14.40 6.27 7.04
CA LEU A 23 -14.66 7.53 7.74
C LEU A 23 -15.09 8.64 6.78
N ALA A 24 -14.47 8.75 5.61
CA ALA A 24 -14.88 9.71 4.58
C ALA A 24 -16.29 9.42 4.07
N LEU A 25 -16.65 8.15 3.87
CA LEU A 25 -18.01 7.75 3.51
C LEU A 25 -19.03 8.11 4.59
N ASP A 26 -18.70 7.92 5.87
CA ASP A 26 -19.58 8.30 7.00
C ASP A 26 -19.83 9.81 7.03
N PHE A 27 -18.84 10.61 6.62
CA PHE A 27 -19.00 12.05 6.51
C PHE A 27 -19.61 12.51 5.18
N GLY A 28 -20.01 11.61 4.29
CA GLY A 28 -20.77 11.97 3.09
C GLY A 28 -19.95 12.07 1.80
N ALA A 29 -18.71 11.57 1.76
CA ALA A 29 -18.04 11.37 0.47
C ALA A 29 -18.84 10.37 -0.38
N ASP A 30 -19.04 10.68 -1.66
CA ASP A 30 -19.76 9.81 -2.59
C ASP A 30 -18.88 8.64 -3.02
N LEU A 31 -17.60 8.93 -3.33
CA LEU A 31 -16.59 7.96 -3.74
C LEU A 31 -15.33 8.05 -2.89
N VAL A 32 -14.63 6.93 -2.75
CA VAL A 32 -13.37 6.87 -1.99
C VAL A 32 -12.28 6.15 -2.76
N TYR A 33 -11.19 6.84 -3.07
CA TYR A 33 -10.05 6.23 -3.73
C TYR A 33 -9.12 5.59 -2.69
N CYS A 34 -8.62 4.39 -2.96
CA CYS A 34 -7.55 3.81 -2.16
C CYS A 34 -6.21 4.52 -2.41
N GLU A 35 -5.21 4.21 -1.59
CA GLU A 35 -3.85 4.63 -1.92
C GLU A 35 -3.36 4.03 -3.25
N GLU A 36 -2.38 4.69 -3.87
CA GLU A 36 -1.71 4.14 -5.05
C GLU A 36 -1.01 2.82 -4.69
N LEU A 37 -1.45 1.73 -5.32
CA LEU A 37 -0.84 0.41 -5.16
C LEU A 37 -0.15 -0.01 -6.46
N ILE A 38 1.12 -0.42 -6.34
CA ILE A 38 1.98 -0.71 -7.50
C ILE A 38 1.61 -2.07 -8.10
N ASP A 39 1.36 -2.09 -9.40
CA ASP A 39 0.94 -3.27 -10.18
C ASP A 39 1.85 -4.50 -9.96
N ILE A 40 3.17 -4.31 -9.98
CA ILE A 40 4.19 -5.36 -9.80
C ILE A 40 4.06 -6.04 -8.42
N LYS A 41 3.54 -5.34 -7.41
CA LYS A 41 3.27 -5.94 -6.09
C LYS A 41 1.89 -6.58 -6.04
N MET A 42 0.89 -5.92 -6.61
CA MET A 42 -0.49 -6.42 -6.62
C MET A 42 -0.65 -7.70 -7.42
N VAL A 43 0.08 -7.87 -8.52
CA VAL A 43 0.05 -9.07 -9.36
C VAL A 43 0.48 -10.35 -8.63
N GLN A 44 1.27 -10.19 -7.55
CA GLN A 44 1.74 -11.29 -6.70
C GLN A 44 0.73 -11.65 -5.59
N CYS A 45 -0.35 -10.86 -5.44
CA CYS A 45 -1.30 -11.03 -4.36
C CYS A 45 -2.35 -12.08 -4.69
N ARG A 46 -2.86 -12.71 -3.63
CA ARG A 46 -4.06 -13.56 -3.67
C ARG A 46 -5.23 -12.85 -3.02
N ARG A 47 -6.44 -13.00 -3.58
CA ARG A 47 -7.69 -12.56 -2.97
C ARG A 47 -8.10 -13.53 -1.86
N VAL A 48 -8.39 -13.02 -0.67
CA VAL A 48 -8.74 -13.81 0.52
C VAL A 48 -9.99 -13.22 1.16
N VAL A 49 -11.03 -14.02 1.33
CA VAL A 49 -12.16 -13.63 2.16
C VAL A 49 -11.75 -13.81 3.62
N ASN A 50 -11.80 -12.74 4.39
CA ASN A 50 -11.46 -12.73 5.80
C ASN A 50 -12.76 -12.66 6.62
N GLU A 51 -13.26 -13.82 6.99
CA GLU A 51 -14.53 -13.95 7.72
C GLU A 51 -14.49 -13.36 9.14
N VAL A 52 -13.31 -13.26 9.74
CA VAL A 52 -13.12 -12.68 11.09
C VAL A 52 -13.44 -11.18 11.05
N LEU A 53 -12.82 -10.48 10.11
CA LEU A 53 -12.96 -9.02 9.94
C LEU A 53 -14.12 -8.64 9.02
N GLN A 54 -14.72 -9.62 8.34
CA GLN A 54 -15.73 -9.42 7.30
C GLN A 54 -15.20 -8.52 6.18
N THR A 55 -13.97 -8.80 5.74
CA THR A 55 -13.26 -8.07 4.69
C THR A 55 -12.87 -8.99 3.54
N VAL A 56 -12.50 -8.38 2.42
CA VAL A 56 -11.71 -9.02 1.37
C VAL A 56 -10.31 -8.44 1.41
N ASP A 57 -9.32 -9.31 1.55
CA ASP A 57 -7.91 -8.98 1.68
C ASP A 57 -7.14 -9.44 0.43
N PHE A 58 -6.30 -8.57 -0.11
CA PHE A 58 -5.35 -8.90 -1.16
C PHE A 58 -3.98 -9.05 -0.53
N VAL A 59 -3.55 -10.30 -0.41
CA VAL A 59 -2.42 -10.69 0.45
C VAL A 59 -1.22 -11.04 -0.42
N ALA A 60 -0.09 -10.38 -0.18
CA ALA A 60 1.17 -10.65 -0.85
C ALA A 60 1.83 -11.95 -0.33
N PRO A 61 2.85 -12.51 -1.02
CA PRO A 61 3.50 -13.76 -0.61
C PRO A 61 4.19 -13.73 0.76
N ASP A 62 4.50 -12.54 1.28
CA ASP A 62 5.04 -12.31 2.63
C ASP A 62 3.93 -12.19 3.70
N GLU A 63 2.70 -12.55 3.36
CA GLU A 63 1.46 -12.44 4.15
C GLU A 63 1.06 -10.99 4.50
N ARG A 64 1.70 -9.99 3.89
CA ARG A 64 1.27 -8.60 4.07
C ARG A 64 0.00 -8.34 3.27
N VAL A 65 -1.00 -7.75 3.92
CA VAL A 65 -2.22 -7.25 3.27
C VAL A 65 -1.87 -5.96 2.52
N MET A 66 -1.95 -6.01 1.19
CA MET A 66 -1.65 -4.88 0.30
C MET A 66 -2.88 -4.00 0.08
N PHE A 67 -4.05 -4.61 -0.02
CA PHE A 67 -5.33 -3.92 -0.11
C PHE A 67 -6.35 -4.67 0.75
N ARG A 68 -7.15 -3.94 1.51
CA ARG A 68 -8.26 -4.46 2.30
C ARG A 68 -9.49 -3.63 1.99
N THR A 69 -10.59 -4.30 1.69
CA THR A 69 -11.90 -3.68 1.44
C THR A 69 -13.00 -4.44 2.15
N CYS A 70 -14.20 -3.88 2.23
CA CYS A 70 -15.37 -4.53 2.83
C CYS A 70 -16.66 -4.13 2.11
N GLU A 71 -17.75 -4.84 2.40
CA GLU A 71 -19.04 -4.65 1.73
C GLU A 71 -19.55 -3.20 1.81
N LYS A 72 -19.28 -2.49 2.91
CA LYS A 72 -19.72 -1.11 3.13
C LYS A 72 -19.22 -0.13 2.07
N GLU A 73 -18.05 -0.34 1.48
CA GLU A 73 -17.46 0.55 0.48
C GLU A 73 -17.43 -0.04 -0.94
N LYS A 74 -17.83 -1.31 -1.13
CA LYS A 74 -17.67 -2.05 -2.38
C LYS A 74 -18.18 -1.28 -3.61
N ASP A 75 -19.36 -0.66 -3.49
CA ASP A 75 -19.98 0.11 -4.58
C ASP A 75 -19.50 1.57 -4.69
N ARG A 76 -18.51 1.97 -3.88
CA ARG A 76 -17.98 3.35 -3.80
C ARG A 76 -16.46 3.45 -3.84
N VAL A 77 -15.74 2.36 -3.61
CA VAL A 77 -14.28 2.34 -3.55
C VAL A 77 -13.70 2.26 -4.97
N VAL A 78 -12.77 3.16 -5.26
CA VAL A 78 -12.01 3.18 -6.52
C VAL A 78 -10.60 2.69 -6.26
N PHE A 79 -10.20 1.62 -6.95
CA PHE A 79 -8.86 1.04 -6.82
C PHE A 79 -7.87 1.78 -7.71
N GLN A 80 -6.97 2.58 -7.13
CA GLN A 80 -5.91 3.25 -7.89
C GLN A 80 -4.64 2.39 -7.98
N MET A 81 -4.20 2.11 -9.20
CA MET A 81 -2.91 1.46 -9.46
C MET A 81 -1.86 2.41 -10.04
N GLY A 82 -0.60 2.20 -9.65
CA GLY A 82 0.56 2.66 -10.39
C GLY A 82 1.00 1.56 -11.36
N THR A 83 1.04 1.86 -12.66
CA THR A 83 1.42 0.91 -13.70
C THR A 83 2.11 1.63 -14.87
N ALA A 84 2.92 0.89 -15.63
CA ALA A 84 3.54 1.33 -16.87
C ALA A 84 3.42 0.26 -17.98
N ASP A 85 2.56 -0.74 -17.78
CA ASP A 85 2.43 -1.92 -18.62
C ASP A 85 0.96 -2.34 -18.77
N PRO A 86 0.41 -2.38 -19.99
CA PRO A 86 -1.00 -2.67 -20.22
C PRO A 86 -1.43 -4.05 -19.73
N GLN A 87 -0.58 -5.07 -19.87
CA GLN A 87 -0.89 -6.45 -19.52
C GLN A 87 -0.94 -6.65 -18.00
N ARG A 88 0.05 -6.10 -17.28
CA ARG A 88 0.03 -6.12 -15.80
C ARG A 88 -1.12 -5.30 -15.26
N ALA A 89 -1.41 -4.13 -15.85
CA ALA A 89 -2.55 -3.31 -15.46
C ALA A 89 -3.85 -4.14 -15.53
N LEU A 90 -4.08 -4.82 -16.65
CA LEU A 90 -5.25 -5.67 -16.83
C LEU A 90 -5.30 -6.83 -15.84
N GLN A 91 -4.17 -7.49 -15.58
CA GLN A 91 -4.11 -8.59 -14.62
C GLN A 91 -4.50 -8.13 -13.21
N VAL A 92 -4.03 -6.96 -12.78
CA VAL A 92 -4.39 -6.37 -11.49
C VAL A 92 -5.84 -5.89 -11.48
N GLY A 93 -6.31 -5.28 -12.57
CA GLY A 93 -7.72 -4.87 -12.72
C GLY A 93 -8.68 -6.04 -12.52
N ARG A 94 -8.43 -7.17 -13.21
CA ARG A 94 -9.21 -8.41 -13.05
C ARG A 94 -9.13 -9.04 -11.67
N LEU A 95 -7.99 -8.87 -10.99
CA LEU A 95 -7.83 -9.36 -9.62
C LEU A 95 -8.82 -8.67 -8.67
N VAL A 96 -9.07 -7.36 -8.84
CA VAL A 96 -9.83 -6.54 -7.89
C VAL A 96 -11.26 -6.21 -8.31
N GLU A 97 -11.62 -6.35 -9.60
CA GLU A 97 -12.88 -5.83 -10.18
C GLU A 97 -14.18 -6.33 -9.52
N LYS A 98 -14.13 -7.44 -8.78
CA LYS A 98 -15.30 -8.00 -8.07
C LYS A 98 -15.55 -7.36 -6.70
N ASP A 99 -14.58 -6.61 -6.19
CA ASP A 99 -14.56 -6.09 -4.83
C ASP A 99 -14.48 -4.55 -4.78
N VAL A 100 -14.49 -3.90 -5.95
CA VAL A 100 -14.35 -2.44 -6.10
C VAL A 100 -15.33 -1.89 -7.12
N ALA A 101 -15.67 -0.61 -7.01
CA ALA A 101 -16.64 0.04 -7.88
C ALA A 101 -16.05 0.47 -9.22
N ALA A 102 -14.75 0.79 -9.23
CA ALA A 102 -14.00 1.21 -10.41
C ALA A 102 -12.49 0.99 -10.24
N VAL A 103 -11.77 1.03 -11.35
CA VAL A 103 -10.31 0.99 -11.41
C VAL A 103 -9.78 2.34 -11.90
N ASP A 104 -8.73 2.86 -11.27
CA ASP A 104 -8.09 4.12 -11.63
C ASP A 104 -6.60 3.93 -11.92
N VAL A 105 -6.07 4.65 -12.92
CA VAL A 105 -4.63 4.69 -13.22
C VAL A 105 -4.02 6.01 -12.77
N ASN A 106 -2.99 5.93 -11.91
CA ASN A 106 -2.22 7.09 -11.50
C ASN A 106 -1.26 7.54 -12.62
N MET A 107 -1.49 8.76 -13.11
CA MET A 107 -0.65 9.45 -14.10
C MET A 107 -0.13 10.79 -13.55
N GLY A 108 -0.24 11.03 -12.24
CA GLY A 108 0.02 12.33 -11.62
C GLY A 108 1.10 12.35 -10.55
N CYS A 109 1.56 11.19 -10.06
CA CYS A 109 2.56 11.10 -8.98
C CYS A 109 3.95 11.51 -9.47
N PRO A 110 4.56 12.59 -8.93
CA PRO A 110 5.89 13.05 -9.35
C PRO A 110 7.02 12.40 -8.55
N LYS A 111 6.73 11.52 -7.58
CA LYS A 111 7.72 10.94 -6.67
C LYS A 111 8.59 9.92 -7.39
N GLU A 112 9.88 9.87 -7.01
CA GLU A 112 10.88 9.03 -7.68
C GLU A 112 10.52 7.55 -7.75
N TYR A 113 9.91 6.98 -6.70
CA TYR A 113 9.53 5.56 -6.72
C TYR A 113 8.50 5.25 -7.83
N SER A 114 7.71 6.23 -8.24
CA SER A 114 6.75 6.12 -9.34
C SER A 114 7.44 6.37 -10.68
N THR A 115 8.13 7.50 -10.80
CA THR A 115 8.70 7.94 -12.08
C THR A 115 9.85 7.06 -12.56
N LYS A 116 10.69 6.50 -11.67
CA LYS A 116 11.73 5.53 -12.02
C LYS A 116 11.16 4.22 -12.58
N GLY A 117 9.93 3.86 -12.21
CA GLY A 117 9.23 2.71 -12.76
C GLY A 117 8.45 3.02 -14.05
N GLY A 118 8.57 4.23 -14.60
CA GLY A 118 7.79 4.67 -15.76
C GLY A 118 6.31 4.95 -15.47
N MET A 119 5.93 5.05 -14.19
CA MET A 119 4.55 5.23 -13.72
C MET A 119 4.28 6.67 -13.27
N GLY A 120 3.03 7.00 -12.98
CA GLY A 120 2.65 8.32 -12.46
C GLY A 120 2.95 9.42 -13.49
N ALA A 121 3.55 10.53 -13.05
CA ALA A 121 3.81 11.67 -13.93
C ALA A 121 4.82 11.38 -15.06
N ALA A 122 5.50 10.23 -15.06
CA ALA A 122 6.35 9.80 -16.17
C ALA A 122 5.51 9.33 -17.38
N LEU A 123 4.27 8.89 -17.17
CA LEU A 123 3.37 8.51 -18.27
C LEU A 123 2.95 9.72 -19.11
N LEU A 124 2.91 10.92 -18.52
CA LEU A 124 2.43 12.12 -19.19
C LEU A 124 3.28 12.53 -20.41
N SER A 125 4.53 12.06 -20.50
CA SER A 125 5.40 12.27 -21.67
C SER A 125 5.26 11.19 -22.74
N ASP A 126 4.40 10.17 -22.53
CA ASP A 126 4.19 9.05 -23.44
C ASP A 126 2.68 8.75 -23.61
N PRO A 127 1.97 9.59 -24.40
CA PRO A 127 0.54 9.43 -24.61
C PRO A 127 0.16 8.10 -25.29
N ASP A 128 1.03 7.53 -26.11
CA ASP A 128 0.77 6.25 -26.78
C ASP A 128 0.73 5.10 -25.76
N LYS A 129 1.63 5.12 -24.76
CA LYS A 129 1.58 4.18 -23.64
C LYS A 129 0.33 4.39 -22.77
N ILE A 130 -0.07 5.65 -22.54
CA ILE A 130 -1.32 5.97 -21.83
C ILE A 130 -2.51 5.30 -22.52
N GLU A 131 -2.65 5.51 -23.84
CA GLU A 131 -3.74 4.91 -24.63
C GLU A 131 -3.72 3.38 -24.56
N ALA A 132 -2.53 2.77 -24.74
CA ALA A 132 -2.38 1.33 -24.66
C ALA A 132 -2.82 0.76 -23.30
N ILE A 133 -2.46 1.40 -22.18
CA ILE A 133 -2.86 0.98 -20.83
C ILE A 133 -4.38 1.13 -20.65
N LEU A 134 -4.93 2.30 -20.97
CA LEU A 134 -6.34 2.60 -20.74
C LEU A 134 -7.26 1.75 -21.61
N MET A 135 -6.99 1.63 -22.91
CA MET A 135 -7.78 0.78 -23.82
C MET A 135 -7.76 -0.68 -23.35
N LYS A 136 -6.62 -1.18 -22.87
CA LYS A 136 -6.50 -2.55 -22.38
C LYS A 136 -7.34 -2.80 -21.12
N LEU A 137 -7.41 -1.81 -20.23
CA LEU A 137 -8.26 -1.86 -19.05
C LEU A 137 -9.74 -1.75 -19.43
N VAL A 138 -10.13 -0.71 -20.17
CA VAL A 138 -11.53 -0.44 -20.57
C VAL A 138 -12.17 -1.63 -21.27
N THR A 139 -11.42 -2.32 -22.13
CA THR A 139 -11.92 -3.52 -22.85
C THR A 139 -11.84 -4.81 -22.04
N GLY A 140 -11.10 -4.83 -20.93
CA GLY A 140 -10.67 -6.05 -20.27
C GLY A 140 -11.24 -6.30 -18.87
N VAL A 141 -11.76 -5.26 -18.20
CA VAL A 141 -12.42 -5.34 -16.89
C VAL A 141 -13.90 -5.00 -17.00
N SER A 142 -14.71 -5.47 -16.05
CA SER A 142 -16.18 -5.25 -16.06
C SER A 142 -16.64 -3.98 -15.33
N VAL A 143 -15.72 -3.27 -14.67
CA VAL A 143 -16.01 -2.04 -13.91
C VAL A 143 -15.50 -0.81 -14.68
N PRO A 144 -16.05 0.40 -14.43
CA PRO A 144 -15.54 1.62 -15.04
C PRO A 144 -14.05 1.83 -14.79
N VAL A 145 -13.37 2.39 -15.79
CA VAL A 145 -11.95 2.77 -15.71
C VAL A 145 -11.84 4.28 -15.70
N THR A 146 -11.08 4.84 -14.77
CA THR A 146 -10.74 6.27 -14.69
C THR A 146 -9.24 6.46 -14.70
N CYS A 147 -8.77 7.70 -14.82
CA CYS A 147 -7.39 8.03 -14.53
C CYS A 147 -7.26 9.39 -13.84
N LYS A 148 -6.13 9.57 -13.16
CA LYS A 148 -5.79 10.83 -12.47
C LYS A 148 -4.50 11.42 -13.01
N ILE A 149 -4.58 12.63 -13.55
CA ILE A 149 -3.44 13.34 -14.17
C ILE A 149 -3.03 14.59 -13.37
N ARG A 150 -1.89 15.16 -13.77
CA ARG A 150 -1.53 16.58 -13.56
C ARG A 150 -1.61 17.31 -14.89
N ILE A 151 -1.76 18.63 -14.85
CA ILE A 151 -1.71 19.48 -16.05
C ILE A 151 -0.28 19.54 -16.64
N LEU A 152 -0.20 19.76 -17.96
CA LEU A 152 1.04 19.90 -18.72
C LEU A 152 1.45 21.37 -18.84
N PRO A 153 2.72 21.69 -19.20
CA PRO A 153 3.21 23.07 -19.24
C PRO A 153 2.40 24.04 -20.10
N SER A 154 1.72 23.55 -21.15
CA SER A 154 0.76 24.34 -21.91
C SER A 154 -0.68 23.85 -21.77
N LEU A 155 -1.60 24.81 -21.84
CA LEU A 155 -3.04 24.54 -21.84
C LEU A 155 -3.44 23.64 -23.02
N GLN A 156 -2.90 23.93 -24.21
CA GLN A 156 -3.21 23.19 -25.43
C GLN A 156 -2.76 21.74 -25.36
N GLU A 157 -1.54 21.47 -24.85
CA GLU A 157 -1.07 20.10 -24.65
C GLU A 157 -1.93 19.36 -23.62
N THR A 158 -2.34 20.04 -22.55
CA THR A 158 -3.22 19.45 -21.52
C THR A 158 -4.56 19.03 -22.15
N ILE A 159 -5.19 19.91 -22.93
CA ILE A 159 -6.45 19.62 -23.64
C ILE A 159 -6.28 18.45 -24.61
N GLN A 160 -5.22 18.46 -25.44
CA GLN A 160 -4.95 17.39 -26.40
C GLN A 160 -4.74 16.04 -25.71
N LEU A 161 -4.00 16.02 -24.59
CA LEU A 161 -3.81 14.80 -23.81
C LEU A 161 -5.14 14.25 -23.29
N VAL A 162 -6.00 15.10 -22.73
CA VAL A 162 -7.29 14.66 -22.18
C VAL A 162 -8.26 14.20 -23.28
N GLN A 163 -8.26 14.84 -24.44
CA GLN A 163 -9.03 14.38 -25.61
C GLN A 163 -8.53 13.02 -26.13
N ARG A 164 -7.23 12.75 -26.07
CA ARG A 164 -6.67 11.42 -26.38
C ARG A 164 -7.13 10.38 -25.35
N ILE A 165 -7.04 10.71 -24.06
CA ILE A 165 -7.54 9.87 -22.97
C ILE A 165 -9.03 9.55 -23.13
N GLU A 166 -9.87 10.54 -23.43
CA GLU A 166 -11.32 10.35 -23.64
C GLU A 166 -11.61 9.29 -24.71
N LYS A 167 -10.89 9.31 -25.83
CA LYS A 167 -11.07 8.35 -26.93
C LYS A 167 -10.79 6.89 -26.53
N THR A 168 -10.11 6.65 -25.42
CA THR A 168 -9.85 5.29 -24.90
C THR A 168 -11.09 4.66 -24.26
N GLY A 169 -12.14 5.45 -23.97
CA GLY A 169 -13.38 4.99 -23.35
C GLY A 169 -13.37 5.01 -21.82
N VAL A 170 -12.46 5.77 -21.19
CA VAL A 170 -12.51 5.98 -19.72
C VAL A 170 -13.80 6.68 -19.31
N ALA A 171 -14.28 6.36 -18.11
CA ALA A 171 -15.53 6.88 -17.58
C ALA A 171 -15.42 8.28 -16.97
N ALA A 172 -14.22 8.70 -16.56
CA ALA A 172 -13.93 10.03 -16.03
C ALA A 172 -12.42 10.27 -15.94
N VAL A 173 -12.02 11.55 -15.84
CA VAL A 173 -10.63 11.96 -15.59
C VAL A 173 -10.57 12.91 -14.39
N ALA A 174 -9.74 12.58 -13.40
CA ALA A 174 -9.43 13.49 -12.30
C ALA A 174 -8.22 14.36 -12.66
N VAL A 175 -8.39 15.69 -12.64
CA VAL A 175 -7.34 16.64 -13.03
C VAL A 175 -6.83 17.37 -11.80
N HIS A 176 -5.58 17.13 -11.43
CA HIS A 176 -4.88 17.99 -10.47
C HIS A 176 -4.36 19.21 -11.22
N GLY A 177 -4.96 20.38 -10.98
CA GLY A 177 -4.59 21.66 -11.61
C GLY A 177 -3.25 22.24 -11.13
N ARG A 178 -2.20 21.42 -11.07
CA ARG A 178 -0.82 21.85 -10.82
C ARG A 178 0.14 21.10 -11.74
N PHE A 179 1.14 21.79 -12.26
CA PHE A 179 2.23 21.18 -13.04
C PHE A 179 3.01 20.18 -12.18
N LYS A 180 3.78 19.30 -12.81
CA LYS A 180 4.56 18.26 -12.12
C LYS A 180 5.54 18.84 -11.09
N GLU A 181 6.16 19.96 -11.41
CA GLU A 181 7.17 20.66 -10.61
C GLU A 181 6.54 21.47 -9.46
N GLU A 182 5.25 21.79 -9.58
CA GLU A 182 4.53 22.60 -8.61
C GLU A 182 4.22 21.85 -7.32
N ARG A 183 4.67 22.46 -6.23
CA ARG A 183 4.41 22.09 -4.84
C ARG A 183 3.05 22.58 -4.35
N PRO A 184 2.55 22.03 -3.21
CA PRO A 184 1.24 22.39 -2.69
C PRO A 184 1.07 23.85 -2.23
N ARG A 185 2.17 24.62 -2.14
CA ARG A 185 2.17 26.06 -1.85
C ARG A 185 1.86 26.93 -3.07
N ASN A 186 2.05 26.39 -4.28
CA ASN A 186 1.69 27.10 -5.50
C ASN A 186 0.17 27.04 -5.66
N PRO A 187 -0.47 28.07 -6.22
CA PRO A 187 -1.90 28.08 -6.47
C PRO A 187 -2.31 26.93 -7.41
N VAL A 188 -3.60 26.58 -7.38
CA VAL A 188 -4.19 25.65 -8.34
C VAL A 188 -4.66 26.44 -9.57
N HIS A 189 -4.36 25.94 -10.76
CA HIS A 189 -4.77 26.50 -12.05
C HIS A 189 -6.19 26.04 -12.38
N CYS A 190 -7.18 26.77 -11.88
CA CYS A 190 -8.60 26.47 -12.13
C CYS A 190 -9.00 26.67 -13.60
N ASP A 191 -8.39 27.64 -14.27
CA ASP A 191 -8.53 27.93 -15.70
C ASP A 191 -8.16 26.71 -16.57
N TYR A 192 -7.09 26.00 -16.23
CA TYR A 192 -6.73 24.75 -16.91
C TYR A 192 -7.79 23.67 -16.75
N ILE A 193 -8.29 23.48 -15.52
CA ILE A 193 -9.33 22.47 -15.24
C ILE A 193 -10.61 22.83 -16.01
N GLN A 194 -10.99 24.11 -16.02
CA GLN A 194 -12.18 24.60 -16.72
C GLN A 194 -12.09 24.40 -18.23
N ALA A 195 -10.97 24.77 -18.84
CA ALA A 195 -10.77 24.59 -20.27
C ALA A 195 -10.79 23.11 -20.67
N VAL A 196 -10.21 22.23 -19.84
CA VAL A 196 -10.29 20.78 -20.04
C VAL A 196 -11.73 20.29 -19.94
N ALA A 197 -12.48 20.72 -18.92
CA ALA A 197 -13.88 20.32 -18.73
C ALA A 197 -14.81 20.75 -19.87
N GLN A 198 -14.49 21.86 -20.54
CA GLN A 198 -15.23 22.34 -21.72
C GLN A 198 -14.85 21.59 -23.01
N ALA A 199 -13.66 20.98 -23.06
CA ALA A 199 -13.10 20.40 -24.28
C ALA A 199 -13.42 18.91 -24.47
N VAL A 200 -14.02 18.25 -23.48
CA VAL A 200 -14.40 16.82 -23.51
C VAL A 200 -15.82 16.62 -22.98
N SER A 201 -16.41 15.47 -23.32
CA SER A 201 -17.77 15.08 -22.91
C SER A 201 -17.79 14.22 -21.65
N ILE A 202 -16.69 13.53 -21.33
CA ILE A 202 -16.59 12.73 -20.09
C ILE A 202 -16.47 13.62 -18.84
N PRO A 203 -16.96 13.15 -17.67
CA PRO A 203 -16.82 13.88 -16.42
C PRO A 203 -15.37 14.20 -16.05
N ILE A 204 -15.11 15.47 -15.73
CA ILE A 204 -13.86 15.94 -15.13
C ILE A 204 -14.04 16.14 -13.62
N ILE A 205 -13.14 15.55 -12.84
CA ILE A 205 -13.12 15.66 -11.38
C ILE A 205 -12.01 16.63 -10.97
N ALA A 206 -12.37 17.82 -10.50
CA ALA A 206 -11.41 18.84 -10.10
C ALA A 206 -10.64 18.44 -8.84
N ASN A 207 -9.31 18.58 -8.88
CA ASN A 207 -8.44 18.27 -7.75
C ASN A 207 -7.37 19.36 -7.54
N GLY A 208 -6.99 19.56 -6.27
CA GLY A 208 -5.90 20.47 -5.89
C GLY A 208 -6.34 21.64 -5.02
N GLY A 209 -7.64 21.88 -4.84
CA GLY A 209 -8.17 23.04 -4.10
C GLY A 209 -8.00 23.02 -2.58
N SER A 210 -7.60 21.90 -1.96
CA SER A 210 -7.43 21.84 -0.50
C SER A 210 -6.46 22.92 0.03
N LEU A 211 -6.82 23.55 1.16
CA LEU A 211 -6.14 24.67 1.84
C LEU A 211 -6.32 26.04 1.15
N ASP A 212 -6.18 26.09 -0.17
CA ASP A 212 -6.24 27.35 -0.92
C ASP A 212 -7.69 27.80 -1.13
N LEU A 213 -8.50 26.89 -1.65
CA LEU A 213 -9.89 27.13 -2.06
C LEU A 213 -10.89 26.35 -1.20
N VAL A 214 -10.50 25.19 -0.64
CA VAL A 214 -11.40 24.33 0.13
C VAL A 214 -10.84 24.10 1.53
N LYS A 215 -11.52 24.65 2.53
CA LYS A 215 -11.24 24.48 3.97
C LYS A 215 -12.40 23.78 4.69
N SER A 216 -13.61 23.90 4.17
CA SER A 216 -14.84 23.31 4.72
C SER A 216 -15.79 22.84 3.60
N HIS A 217 -16.90 22.19 3.96
CA HIS A 217 -17.88 21.70 3.00
C HIS A 217 -18.47 22.81 2.12
N SER A 218 -18.73 24.01 2.68
CA SER A 218 -19.33 25.13 1.93
C SER A 218 -18.47 25.59 0.76
N ASP A 219 -17.15 25.39 0.84
CA ASP A 219 -16.21 25.87 -0.18
C ASP A 219 -16.16 24.94 -1.40
N ILE A 220 -16.75 23.74 -1.31
CA ILE A 220 -16.77 22.75 -2.39
C ILE A 220 -17.48 23.32 -3.63
N ASP A 221 -18.62 23.98 -3.44
CA ASP A 221 -19.40 24.53 -4.54
C ASP A 221 -18.71 25.73 -5.20
N GLU A 222 -17.95 26.51 -4.44
CA GLU A 222 -17.11 27.57 -4.99
C GLU A 222 -15.97 26.99 -5.84
N PHE A 223 -15.34 25.90 -5.40
CA PHE A 223 -14.31 25.22 -6.19
C PHE A 223 -14.88 24.58 -7.47
N LYS A 224 -16.09 24.01 -7.41
CA LYS A 224 -16.83 23.54 -8.60
C LYS A 224 -17.06 24.67 -9.60
N LYS A 225 -17.60 25.79 -9.14
CA LYS A 225 -17.83 26.99 -9.97
C LYS A 225 -16.54 27.52 -10.60
N ALA A 226 -15.47 27.66 -9.81
CA ALA A 226 -14.19 28.18 -10.26
C ALA A 226 -13.53 27.30 -11.33
N THR A 227 -13.78 25.99 -11.30
CA THR A 227 -13.21 25.03 -12.25
C THR A 227 -14.18 24.64 -13.37
N GLY A 228 -15.42 25.14 -13.37
CA GLY A 228 -16.45 24.71 -14.31
C GLY A 228 -16.76 23.21 -14.27
N THR A 229 -16.50 22.53 -13.14
CA THR A 229 -16.72 21.09 -12.98
C THR A 229 -17.91 20.81 -12.08
N SER A 230 -18.53 19.63 -12.24
CA SER A 230 -19.60 19.16 -11.35
C SER A 230 -19.08 18.34 -10.16
N SER A 231 -17.85 17.83 -10.26
CA SER A 231 -17.28 16.87 -9.32
C SER A 231 -15.94 17.33 -8.77
N VAL A 232 -15.71 17.10 -7.48
CA VAL A 232 -14.45 17.46 -6.81
C VAL A 232 -13.83 16.28 -6.10
N MET A 233 -12.51 16.25 -6.05
CA MET A 233 -11.72 15.28 -5.32
C MET A 233 -10.84 15.98 -4.30
N LEU A 234 -10.98 15.64 -3.02
CA LEU A 234 -10.29 16.28 -1.90
C LEU A 234 -9.24 15.35 -1.28
N ALA A 235 -8.01 15.86 -1.13
CA ALA A 235 -6.88 15.11 -0.55
C ALA A 235 -6.53 15.65 0.85
N ARG A 236 -5.76 16.74 0.91
CA ARG A 236 -5.21 17.28 2.16
C ARG A 236 -6.29 17.71 3.15
N ALA A 237 -7.38 18.33 2.67
CA ALA A 237 -8.48 18.75 3.54
C ALA A 237 -9.08 17.55 4.28
N ALA A 238 -9.36 16.45 3.56
CA ALA A 238 -9.88 15.21 4.13
C ALA A 238 -8.84 14.47 5.01
N MET A 239 -7.56 14.50 4.63
CA MET A 239 -6.47 13.94 5.45
C MET A 239 -6.36 14.61 6.82
N TRP A 240 -6.56 15.92 6.88
CA TRP A 240 -6.52 16.68 8.13
C TRP A 240 -7.81 16.52 8.93
N ASN A 241 -8.95 16.53 8.24
CA ASN A 241 -10.25 16.36 8.84
C ASN A 241 -11.24 15.80 7.80
N ALA A 242 -11.56 14.51 7.91
CA ALA A 242 -12.46 13.82 6.98
C ALA A 242 -13.88 14.39 6.98
N SER A 243 -14.29 15.11 8.04
CA SER A 243 -15.60 15.79 8.09
C SER A 243 -15.72 16.98 7.14
N VAL A 244 -14.70 17.30 6.36
CA VAL A 244 -14.82 18.26 5.23
C VAL A 244 -15.92 17.84 4.23
N PHE A 245 -16.25 16.55 4.16
CA PHE A 245 -17.36 16.05 3.32
C PHE A 245 -18.74 16.24 3.96
N SER A 246 -18.82 16.60 5.25
CA SER A 246 -20.08 16.69 5.98
C SER A 246 -20.84 17.95 5.60
N SER A 247 -22.04 17.77 5.04
CA SER A 247 -22.97 18.88 4.77
C SER A 247 -23.47 19.56 6.04
N GLN A 248 -23.34 18.92 7.20
CA GLN A 248 -23.66 19.49 8.52
C GLN A 248 -22.52 20.34 9.09
N GLY A 249 -21.43 20.50 8.35
CA GLY A 249 -20.25 21.25 8.76
C GLY A 249 -19.15 20.38 9.36
N THR A 250 -17.97 20.99 9.46
CA THR A 250 -16.75 20.37 10.01
C THR A 250 -16.90 20.16 11.51
N ILE A 251 -16.63 18.95 12.01
CA ILE A 251 -16.62 18.66 13.44
C ILE A 251 -15.20 18.77 14.03
N PRO A 252 -15.05 18.88 15.37
CA PRO A 252 -13.74 18.92 16.01
C PRO A 252 -12.88 17.71 15.63
N VAL A 253 -11.62 17.98 15.23
CA VAL A 253 -10.69 16.96 14.74
C VAL A 253 -10.41 15.87 15.78
N ASP A 254 -10.53 16.17 17.07
CA ASP A 254 -10.35 15.16 18.13
C ASP A 254 -11.43 14.06 18.06
N LYS A 255 -12.67 14.43 17.71
CA LYS A 255 -13.75 13.46 17.44
C LYS A 255 -13.51 12.67 16.15
N VAL A 256 -12.96 13.31 15.13
CA VAL A 256 -12.59 12.61 13.89
C VAL A 256 -11.47 11.58 14.13
N MET A 257 -10.49 11.92 14.96
CA MET A 257 -9.42 11.01 15.37
C MET A 257 -9.96 9.82 16.18
N GLU A 258 -10.87 10.05 17.13
CA GLU A 258 -11.54 8.98 17.88
C GLU A 258 -12.28 8.01 16.93
N GLU A 259 -13.08 8.52 15.98
CA GLU A 259 -13.82 7.68 15.02
C GLU A 259 -12.90 6.95 14.03
N TYR A 260 -11.85 7.61 13.55
CA TYR A 260 -10.79 6.97 12.75
C TYR A 260 -10.16 5.80 13.49
N LEU A 261 -9.82 6.00 14.77
CA LEU A 261 -9.17 4.98 15.59
C LEU A 261 -10.11 3.79 15.84
N LYS A 262 -11.41 4.02 16.05
CA LYS A 262 -12.40 2.92 16.16
C LYS A 262 -12.41 2.05 14.91
N TYR A 263 -12.34 2.63 13.70
CA TYR A 263 -12.20 1.86 12.47
C TYR A 263 -10.86 1.12 12.38
N ALA A 264 -9.77 1.78 12.75
CA ALA A 264 -8.45 1.14 12.77
C ALA A 264 -8.41 -0.09 13.69
N ILE A 265 -9.08 -0.04 14.84
CA ILE A 265 -9.21 -1.15 15.78
C ILE A 265 -10.07 -2.27 15.17
N ARG A 266 -11.29 -1.95 14.71
CA ARG A 266 -12.24 -2.94 14.14
C ARG A 266 -11.67 -3.73 12.98
N TYR A 267 -10.87 -3.09 12.13
CA TYR A 267 -10.28 -3.69 10.95
C TYR A 267 -8.80 -4.06 11.11
N GLU A 268 -8.30 -4.12 12.35
CA GLU A 268 -6.91 -4.47 12.68
C GLU A 268 -5.87 -3.77 11.79
N ASN A 269 -6.07 -2.46 11.58
CA ASN A 269 -5.16 -1.64 10.79
C ASN A 269 -3.78 -1.58 11.48
N HIS A 270 -2.71 -1.62 10.68
CA HIS A 270 -1.36 -1.67 11.24
C HIS A 270 -1.04 -0.41 12.07
N ALA A 271 -0.50 -0.58 13.29
CA ALA A 271 -0.30 0.52 14.24
C ALA A 271 0.53 1.68 13.68
N PHE A 272 1.59 1.38 12.91
CA PHE A 272 2.36 2.41 12.21
C PHE A 272 1.51 3.27 11.26
N ASN A 273 0.57 2.65 10.53
CA ASN A 273 -0.31 3.36 9.60
C ASN A 273 -1.35 4.19 10.36
N THR A 274 -1.96 3.62 11.39
CA THR A 274 -2.90 4.31 12.29
C THR A 274 -2.25 5.56 12.87
N LYS A 275 -1.07 5.41 13.48
CA LYS A 275 -0.25 6.51 14.01
C LYS A 275 0.09 7.55 12.95
N TYR A 276 0.52 7.13 11.76
CA TYR A 276 0.84 8.06 10.68
C TYR A 276 -0.34 8.98 10.35
N CYS A 277 -1.55 8.43 10.19
CA CYS A 277 -2.75 9.20 9.87
C CYS A 277 -3.16 10.12 11.03
N LEU A 278 -3.13 9.65 12.27
CA LEU A 278 -3.40 10.48 13.44
C LEU A 278 -2.41 11.66 13.54
N CYS A 279 -1.12 11.44 13.26
CA CYS A 279 -0.15 12.54 13.20
C CYS A 279 -0.45 13.53 12.06
N GLN A 280 -1.01 13.09 10.92
CA GLN A 280 -1.46 14.01 9.88
C GLN A 280 -2.66 14.86 10.33
N MET A 281 -3.56 14.32 11.14
CA MET A 281 -4.70 15.05 11.71
C MET A 281 -4.27 16.02 12.83
N LEU A 282 -3.30 15.60 13.66
CA LEU A 282 -2.74 16.45 14.72
C LEU A 282 -2.01 17.67 14.16
N ARG A 283 -1.33 17.55 13.00
CA ARG A 283 -0.61 18.63 12.32
C ARG A 283 0.37 19.37 13.24
N ASP A 284 0.07 20.61 13.60
CA ASP A 284 0.81 21.49 14.49
C ASP A 284 0.65 21.11 15.97
N ARG A 285 -0.36 20.30 16.31
CA ARG A 285 -0.62 19.80 17.67
C ARG A 285 0.15 18.52 18.01
N VAL A 286 1.14 18.11 17.21
CA VAL A 286 1.95 16.91 17.47
C VAL A 286 2.80 17.03 18.74
N GLU A 287 3.14 18.25 19.18
CA GLU A 287 3.87 18.51 20.42
C GLU A 287 2.98 18.62 21.67
N SER A 288 1.65 18.53 21.49
CA SER A 288 0.70 18.47 22.61
C SER A 288 0.92 17.20 23.46
N PRO A 289 0.40 17.15 24.71
CA PRO A 289 0.47 15.94 25.53
C PRO A 289 -0.06 14.69 24.81
N LEU A 290 -1.22 14.81 24.13
CA LEU A 290 -1.79 13.75 23.31
C LEU A 290 -0.87 13.39 22.13
N GLY A 291 -0.34 14.40 21.43
CA GLY A 291 0.54 14.18 20.29
C GLY A 291 1.81 13.40 20.66
N LYS A 292 2.42 13.72 21.80
CA LYS A 292 3.59 12.99 22.33
C LYS A 292 3.26 11.55 22.71
N GLN A 293 2.09 11.29 23.30
CA GLN A 293 1.63 9.93 23.59
C GLN A 293 1.43 9.11 22.32
N VAL A 294 0.77 9.67 21.30
CA VAL A 294 0.59 9.01 19.99
C VAL A 294 1.93 8.76 19.30
N GLN A 295 2.89 9.69 19.42
CA GLN A 295 4.24 9.50 18.88
C GLN A 295 5.04 8.43 19.63
N ALA A 296 4.85 8.28 20.94
CA ALA A 296 5.52 7.24 21.73
C ALA A 296 4.96 5.84 21.47
N ALA A 297 3.65 5.74 21.20
CA ALA A 297 2.95 4.47 21.01
C ALA A 297 3.53 3.64 19.84
N GLN A 298 3.63 2.33 20.11
CA GLN A 298 4.07 1.26 19.21
C GLN A 298 2.93 0.33 18.81
N THR A 299 1.85 0.28 19.59
CA THR A 299 0.69 -0.60 19.33
C THR A 299 -0.62 0.18 19.26
N ASN A 300 -1.65 -0.37 18.61
CA ASN A 300 -2.99 0.22 18.63
C ASN A 300 -3.59 0.23 20.06
N ALA A 301 -3.16 -0.66 20.96
CA ALA A 301 -3.60 -0.65 22.35
C ALA A 301 -3.11 0.62 23.07
N GLU A 302 -1.82 0.95 22.94
CA GLU A 302 -1.23 2.17 23.51
C GLU A 302 -1.80 3.45 22.88
N ILE A 303 -2.07 3.44 21.56
CA ILE A 303 -2.78 4.55 20.92
C ILE A 303 -4.20 4.66 21.52
N SER A 304 -4.91 3.55 21.71
CA SER A 304 -6.25 3.56 22.32
C SER A 304 -6.22 4.11 23.74
N GLU A 305 -5.17 3.84 24.50
CA GLU A 305 -4.97 4.42 25.83
C GLU A 305 -4.84 5.94 25.81
N ALA A 306 -4.04 6.49 24.89
CA ALA A 306 -3.89 7.93 24.72
C ALA A 306 -5.23 8.65 24.42
N PHE A 307 -6.18 7.95 23.80
CA PHE A 307 -7.51 8.46 23.46
C PHE A 307 -8.61 8.06 24.46
N GLY A 308 -8.29 7.35 25.54
CA GLY A 308 -9.30 6.85 26.49
C GLY A 308 -10.25 5.78 25.92
N LEU A 309 -9.79 5.02 24.92
CA LEU A 309 -10.54 3.99 24.20
C LEU A 309 -10.09 2.55 24.55
N GLN A 310 -9.50 2.34 25.72
CA GLN A 310 -8.98 1.03 26.17
C GLN A 310 -10.09 -0.03 26.22
N GLU A 311 -11.25 0.32 26.80
CA GLU A 311 -12.38 -0.59 26.92
C GLU A 311 -12.91 -1.00 25.54
N PHE A 312 -13.07 -0.03 24.64
CA PHE A 312 -13.47 -0.29 23.25
C PHE A 312 -12.48 -1.22 22.53
N TYR A 313 -11.17 -0.99 22.70
CA TYR A 313 -10.13 -1.84 22.14
C TYR A 313 -10.22 -3.28 22.66
N GLN A 314 -10.31 -3.46 23.97
CA GLN A 314 -10.37 -4.77 24.62
C GLN A 314 -11.62 -5.55 24.20
N GLN A 315 -12.78 -4.89 24.23
CA GLN A 315 -14.05 -5.50 23.83
C GLN A 315 -14.02 -5.93 22.36
N THR A 316 -13.56 -5.05 21.47
CA THR A 316 -13.45 -5.36 20.03
C THR A 316 -12.49 -6.54 19.80
N HIS A 317 -11.33 -6.56 20.47
CA HIS A 317 -10.37 -7.65 20.32
C HIS A 317 -10.93 -8.99 20.82
N LYS A 318 -11.65 -8.98 21.95
CA LYS A 318 -12.32 -10.16 22.49
C LYS A 318 -13.37 -10.71 21.52
N GLU A 319 -14.15 -9.83 20.88
CA GLU A 319 -15.13 -10.23 19.86
C GLU A 319 -14.47 -10.85 18.63
N LEU A 320 -13.39 -10.25 18.13
CA LEU A 320 -12.62 -10.79 17.00
C LEU A 320 -11.97 -12.14 17.34
N GLN A 321 -11.45 -12.30 18.56
CA GLN A 321 -10.92 -13.57 19.02
C GLN A 321 -12.01 -14.64 19.11
N ALA A 322 -13.17 -14.32 19.69
CA ALA A 322 -14.29 -15.25 19.75
C ALA A 322 -14.79 -15.65 18.34
N ARG A 323 -14.76 -14.74 17.35
CA ARG A 323 -15.04 -15.07 15.94
C ARG A 323 -14.01 -16.05 15.38
N ARG A 324 -12.71 -15.84 15.61
CA ARG A 324 -11.65 -16.77 15.19
C ARG A 324 -11.86 -18.17 15.76
N GLU A 325 -12.17 -18.27 17.04
CA GLU A 325 -12.40 -19.55 17.73
C GLU A 325 -13.63 -20.29 17.16
N ARG A 326 -14.72 -19.56 16.86
CA ARG A 326 -15.90 -20.14 16.18
C ARG A 326 -15.59 -20.65 14.78
N LEU A 327 -14.77 -19.93 14.01
CA LEU A 327 -14.38 -20.34 12.66
C LEU A 327 -13.45 -21.55 12.66
N GLN A 328 -12.54 -21.65 13.64
CA GLN A 328 -11.67 -22.82 13.81
C GLN A 328 -12.41 -24.08 14.28
N THR A 329 -13.50 -23.91 15.02
CA THR A 329 -14.34 -25.03 15.51
C THR A 329 -15.36 -25.50 14.48
N SER A 330 -15.83 -24.60 13.61
CA SER A 330 -16.75 -24.91 12.50
C SER A 330 -16.05 -25.47 11.26
N SER A 331 -14.75 -25.24 11.09
CA SER A 331 -13.92 -26.04 10.20
C SER A 331 -13.76 -27.45 10.78
N GLY A 332 -14.70 -28.36 10.46
CA GLY A 332 -14.54 -29.79 10.69
C GLY A 332 -13.21 -30.32 10.10
N PRO A 333 -12.78 -31.55 10.41
CA PRO A 333 -11.49 -32.06 9.94
C PRO A 333 -11.37 -31.86 8.43
N GLU A 334 -10.36 -31.08 8.01
CA GLU A 334 -10.11 -30.70 6.62
C GLU A 334 -10.30 -31.94 5.72
N ARG A 335 -11.36 -31.94 4.91
CA ARG A 335 -11.45 -32.92 3.82
C ARG A 335 -10.39 -32.51 2.81
N PRO A 336 -9.46 -33.42 2.44
CA PRO A 336 -8.46 -33.09 1.44
C PRO A 336 -9.17 -32.72 0.13
N PHE A 337 -8.93 -31.49 -0.33
CA PHE A 337 -9.29 -31.06 -1.68
C PHE A 337 -8.53 -31.94 -2.67
N LYS A 338 -9.25 -32.67 -3.52
CA LYS A 338 -8.65 -33.46 -4.61
C LYS A 338 -8.57 -32.57 -5.85
N ASP A 339 -7.35 -32.21 -6.25
CA ASP A 339 -7.05 -31.71 -7.59
C ASP A 339 -5.95 -32.60 -8.18
N GLY A 340 -6.34 -33.55 -9.01
CA GLY A 340 -5.42 -34.50 -9.66
C GLY A 340 -4.59 -35.38 -8.72
N ASP A 341 -3.83 -36.30 -9.28
CA ASP A 341 -2.98 -37.30 -8.58
C ASP A 341 -1.71 -36.70 -7.92
N VAL A 342 -1.79 -35.47 -7.38
CA VAL A 342 -0.65 -34.83 -6.71
C VAL A 342 -0.97 -34.54 -5.25
N THR A 343 -0.42 -35.36 -4.36
CA THR A 343 -0.52 -35.18 -2.91
C THR A 343 0.21 -33.90 -2.47
N LEU A 344 -0.54 -32.84 -2.17
CA LEU A 344 0.00 -31.59 -1.64
C LEU A 344 0.57 -31.77 -0.22
N LYS A 345 1.79 -31.28 0.00
CA LYS A 345 2.46 -31.28 1.32
C LYS A 345 1.91 -30.16 2.19
N VAL A 346 1.17 -30.51 3.24
CA VAL A 346 0.68 -29.52 4.23
C VAL A 346 1.65 -29.47 5.41
N TYR A 347 2.23 -28.29 5.67
CA TYR A 347 3.09 -28.05 6.83
C TYR A 347 2.31 -27.30 7.92
N LYS A 348 2.35 -27.83 9.15
CA LYS A 348 1.89 -27.15 10.36
C LYS A 348 3.08 -26.88 11.26
N THR A 349 3.37 -25.60 11.51
CA THR A 349 4.52 -25.19 12.32
C THR A 349 4.05 -24.59 13.65
N GLN A 350 4.56 -25.13 14.76
CA GLN A 350 4.33 -24.60 16.10
C GLN A 350 5.52 -23.72 16.51
N ARG A 351 5.24 -22.58 17.15
CA ARG A 351 6.25 -21.63 17.66
C ARG A 351 6.04 -21.40 19.16
N ARG A 352 7.11 -21.59 19.95
CA ARG A 352 7.22 -21.10 21.33
C ARG A 352 8.42 -20.15 21.41
N GLU A 353 9.62 -20.66 21.65
CA GLU A 353 10.90 -19.92 21.48
C GLU A 353 11.70 -20.42 20.26
N CYS A 354 11.49 -21.68 19.88
CA CYS A 354 11.97 -22.32 18.67
C CYS A 354 10.77 -22.83 17.84
N PHE A 355 11.02 -23.21 16.59
CA PHE A 355 10.07 -23.75 15.63
C PHE A 355 10.16 -25.27 15.57
N GLN A 356 9.00 -25.91 15.47
CA GLN A 356 8.89 -27.33 15.12
C GLN A 356 7.78 -27.50 14.09
N SER A 357 8.13 -28.08 12.94
CA SER A 357 7.19 -28.29 11.84
C SER A 357 6.76 -29.74 11.76
N THR A 358 5.52 -29.95 11.35
CA THR A 358 4.95 -31.26 11.01
C THR A 358 4.51 -31.22 9.56
N VAL A 359 4.97 -32.15 8.74
CA VAL A 359 4.47 -32.33 7.38
C VAL A 359 3.49 -33.49 7.36
N THR A 360 2.37 -33.33 6.66
CA THR A 360 1.40 -34.41 6.44
C THR A 360 1.49 -34.86 4.99
N VAL A 361 1.74 -36.16 4.79
CA VAL A 361 1.76 -36.82 3.48
C VAL A 361 0.98 -38.12 3.59
N ASP A 362 0.01 -38.33 2.69
CA ASP A 362 -0.88 -39.49 2.68
C ASP A 362 -1.48 -39.85 4.06
N ARG A 363 -2.06 -38.83 4.71
CA ARG A 363 -2.67 -38.89 6.07
C ARG A 363 -1.72 -39.28 7.20
N ARG A 364 -0.43 -39.48 6.93
CA ARG A 364 0.61 -39.72 7.94
C ARG A 364 1.35 -38.41 8.25
N LYS A 365 1.70 -38.23 9.53
CA LYS A 365 2.35 -37.02 10.04
C LYS A 365 3.81 -37.31 10.35
N TYR A 366 4.69 -36.44 9.86
CA TYR A 366 6.13 -36.57 10.02
C TYR A 366 6.69 -35.30 10.64
N ARG A 367 7.59 -35.46 11.61
CA ARG A 367 8.12 -34.38 12.43
C ARG A 367 9.50 -34.76 12.95
N SER A 368 10.40 -33.79 13.02
CA SER A 368 11.67 -33.94 13.75
C SER A 368 11.46 -33.81 15.25
N SER A 369 12.10 -34.67 16.05
CA SER A 369 12.14 -34.55 17.51
C SER A 369 12.88 -33.30 17.98
N LEU A 370 13.74 -32.71 17.13
CA LEU A 370 14.51 -31.52 17.42
C LEU A 370 13.76 -30.24 17.06
N TRP A 371 13.86 -29.23 17.93
CA TRP A 371 13.33 -27.88 17.72
C TRP A 371 14.41 -27.00 17.07
N SER A 372 14.02 -26.11 16.14
CA SER A 372 14.95 -25.26 15.39
C SER A 372 14.72 -23.78 15.66
N LYS A 373 15.79 -22.98 15.72
CA LYS A 373 15.68 -21.51 15.80
C LYS A 373 15.14 -20.86 14.52
N SER A 374 15.05 -21.60 13.41
CA SER A 374 14.54 -21.12 12.12
C SER A 374 13.35 -21.94 11.64
N LYS A 375 12.26 -21.26 11.27
CA LYS A 375 11.08 -21.88 10.65
C LYS A 375 11.46 -22.71 9.41
N LYS A 376 12.32 -22.16 8.55
CA LYS A 376 12.78 -22.82 7.33
C LYS A 376 13.49 -24.14 7.62
N PHE A 377 14.35 -24.17 8.64
CA PHE A 377 15.06 -25.39 9.02
C PHE A 377 14.16 -26.41 9.70
N ALA A 378 13.15 -25.97 10.47
CA ALA A 378 12.14 -26.86 11.04
C ALA A 378 11.31 -27.55 9.94
N GLU A 379 10.92 -26.82 8.89
CA GLU A 379 10.19 -27.36 7.73
C GLU A 379 11.05 -28.35 6.93
N GLN A 380 12.32 -28.01 6.69
CA GLN A 380 13.27 -28.92 6.03
C GLN A 380 13.50 -30.20 6.84
N ALA A 381 13.64 -30.10 8.16
CA ALA A 381 13.81 -31.26 9.03
C ALA A 381 12.58 -32.18 9.02
N ALA A 382 11.37 -31.61 9.04
CA ALA A 382 10.13 -32.40 8.92
C ALA A 382 10.03 -33.11 7.57
N ALA A 383 10.43 -32.44 6.48
CA ALA A 383 10.47 -33.02 5.14
C ALA A 383 11.48 -34.17 5.03
N ILE A 384 12.67 -34.01 5.61
CA ILE A 384 13.71 -35.04 5.66
C ILE A 384 13.21 -36.28 6.41
N VAL A 385 12.60 -36.09 7.58
CA VAL A 385 12.00 -37.19 8.35
C VAL A 385 10.93 -37.92 7.52
N CYS A 386 10.08 -37.17 6.80
CA CYS A 386 9.09 -37.76 5.91
C CYS A 386 9.71 -38.62 4.81
N LEU A 387 10.73 -38.11 4.12
CA LEU A 387 11.38 -38.82 3.01
C LEU A 387 12.06 -40.10 3.50
N ARG A 388 12.81 -40.04 4.61
CA ARG A 388 13.46 -41.21 5.19
C ARG A 388 12.48 -42.29 5.63
N VAL A 389 11.39 -41.92 6.30
CA VAL A 389 10.39 -42.89 6.76
C VAL A 389 9.64 -43.53 5.59
N LEU A 390 9.46 -42.79 4.50
CA LEU A 390 8.84 -43.31 3.27
C LEU A 390 9.83 -44.10 2.38
N GLY A 391 11.10 -44.23 2.77
CA GLY A 391 12.12 -44.90 1.96
C GLY A 391 12.45 -44.18 0.66
N ILE A 392 12.10 -42.90 0.54
CA ILE A 392 12.39 -42.08 -0.64
C ILE A 392 13.82 -41.55 -0.49
N PRO A 393 14.77 -41.93 -1.37
CA PRO A 393 16.15 -41.50 -1.26
C PRO A 393 16.27 -39.98 -1.27
N GLU A 394 17.16 -39.43 -0.46
CA GLU A 394 17.49 -37.99 -0.46
C GLU A 394 18.30 -37.67 -1.74
N GLY A 395 17.58 -37.50 -2.85
CA GLY A 395 18.12 -37.17 -4.18
C GLY A 395 16.98 -36.77 -5.13
N ARG A 396 17.26 -35.93 -6.15
CA ARG A 396 16.21 -35.48 -7.08
C ARG A 396 15.71 -36.66 -7.92
N ILE A 397 14.40 -36.81 -8.03
CA ILE A 397 13.76 -37.69 -9.03
C ILE A 397 14.12 -37.13 -10.42
N GLY A 398 14.81 -37.92 -11.26
CA GLY A 398 15.04 -37.61 -12.68
C GLY A 398 16.48 -37.29 -13.13
N GLU A 399 17.53 -37.82 -12.49
CA GLU A 399 18.94 -37.60 -12.91
C GLU A 399 19.49 -38.60 -13.96
N GLU A 400 18.65 -39.26 -14.76
CA GLU A 400 19.12 -40.00 -15.96
C GLU A 400 18.85 -39.28 -17.29
N LEU A 401 18.27 -38.06 -17.28
CA LEU A 401 17.91 -37.32 -18.51
C LEU A 401 18.29 -35.82 -18.49
N SER A 402 19.21 -35.39 -17.64
CA SER A 402 19.51 -33.96 -17.43
C SER A 402 20.98 -33.61 -17.72
N ASP A 403 21.28 -33.18 -18.95
CA ASP A 403 22.57 -32.61 -19.40
C ASP A 403 22.84 -31.18 -18.87
N LEU A 404 22.65 -30.92 -17.57
CA LEU A 404 22.91 -29.60 -16.97
C LEU A 404 24.19 -29.60 -16.12
N ILE A 405 25.21 -28.94 -16.67
CA ILE A 405 26.52 -28.64 -16.07
C ILE A 405 26.40 -27.39 -15.17
N CYS A 406 26.09 -27.58 -13.88
CA CYS A 406 26.50 -26.63 -12.82
C CYS A 406 26.27 -27.20 -11.42
N LYS A 407 27.29 -27.88 -10.88
CA LYS A 407 27.34 -28.31 -9.47
C LYS A 407 27.98 -27.21 -8.62
N ARG A 408 27.30 -26.70 -7.57
CA ARG A 408 28.00 -26.09 -6.44
C ARG A 408 28.39 -27.18 -5.46
N LYS A 409 29.68 -27.57 -5.49
CA LYS A 409 30.35 -28.29 -4.41
C LYS A 409 30.34 -27.41 -3.16
N ARG A 410 29.87 -27.93 -2.04
CA ARG A 410 30.15 -27.33 -0.73
C ARG A 410 31.51 -27.89 -0.31
N GLU A 411 32.56 -27.11 -0.43
CA GLU A 411 33.88 -27.48 0.11
C GLU A 411 33.85 -27.34 1.63
N GLU A 412 34.30 -28.39 2.31
CA GLU A 412 34.56 -28.40 3.75
C GLU A 412 35.78 -27.50 4.02
N LYS A 413 35.59 -26.42 4.79
CA LYS A 413 36.71 -25.62 5.30
C LYS A 413 37.29 -26.28 6.54
N ILE A 414 38.50 -26.81 6.41
CA ILE A 414 39.42 -27.10 7.51
C ILE A 414 40.01 -25.76 7.99
N ASN A 415 40.08 -25.59 9.31
CA ASN A 415 40.67 -24.45 10.02
C ASN A 415 42.11 -24.13 9.54
N SER A 416 42.38 -22.88 9.19
CA SER A 416 43.72 -22.29 9.26
C SER A 416 43.64 -20.83 9.75
N SER A 417 44.30 -20.58 10.87
CA SER A 417 44.23 -19.41 11.74
C SER A 417 45.12 -18.22 11.30
N SER A 418 45.21 -17.90 10.01
CA SER A 418 46.12 -16.85 9.51
C SER A 418 45.44 -15.60 8.93
N ASP A 419 44.17 -15.65 8.55
CA ASP A 419 43.48 -14.54 7.87
C ASP A 419 42.88 -13.49 8.83
N ASP A 420 42.54 -13.88 10.07
CA ASP A 420 41.91 -12.97 11.03
C ASP A 420 42.90 -11.94 11.63
N GLU A 421 44.20 -12.27 11.69
CA GLU A 421 45.24 -11.32 12.14
C GLU A 421 45.54 -10.25 11.08
N GLN A 422 45.58 -10.62 9.80
CA GLN A 422 45.80 -9.64 8.72
C GLN A 422 44.60 -8.72 8.51
N ARG A 423 43.39 -9.17 8.85
CA ARG A 423 42.18 -8.35 8.76
C ARG A 423 42.08 -7.35 9.92
N LYS A 424 42.53 -7.72 11.13
CA LYS A 424 42.64 -6.80 12.26
C LYS A 424 43.72 -5.73 12.06
N LYS A 425 44.88 -6.07 11.48
CA LYS A 425 45.92 -5.06 11.16
C LYS A 425 45.46 -4.02 10.15
N ARG A 426 44.72 -4.41 9.11
CA ARG A 426 44.19 -3.48 8.10
C ARG A 426 43.10 -2.53 8.64
N LEU A 427 42.31 -2.96 9.61
CA LEU A 427 41.31 -2.10 10.26
C LEU A 427 41.95 -1.03 11.14
N VAL A 428 43.04 -1.36 11.85
CA VAL A 428 43.76 -0.40 12.71
C VAL A 428 44.55 0.63 11.90
N GLU A 429 45.10 0.26 10.74
CA GLU A 429 45.78 1.21 9.83
C GLU A 429 44.80 2.18 9.16
N MET A 430 43.59 1.74 8.79
CA MET A 430 42.55 2.60 8.22
C MET A 430 42.00 3.62 9.23
N ASP A 431 41.85 3.24 10.50
CA ASP A 431 41.39 4.17 11.54
C ASP A 431 42.46 5.24 11.84
N ALA A 432 43.75 4.88 11.79
CA ALA A 432 44.87 5.82 11.98
C ALA A 432 45.02 6.85 10.83
N GLU A 433 44.75 6.44 9.58
CA GLU A 433 44.74 7.37 8.43
C GLU A 433 43.55 8.34 8.47
N THR A 434 42.40 7.89 8.98
CA THR A 434 41.18 8.70 9.10
C THR A 434 41.32 9.76 10.20
N GLU A 435 42.00 9.46 11.30
CA GLU A 435 42.32 10.44 12.35
C GLU A 435 43.36 11.48 11.92
N LYS A 436 44.36 11.09 11.12
CA LYS A 436 45.35 12.02 10.55
C LYS A 436 44.69 13.03 9.60
N HIS A 437 43.78 12.58 8.75
CA HIS A 437 43.09 13.44 7.78
C HIS A 437 42.13 14.45 8.44
N ASN A 438 41.50 14.06 9.56
CA ASN A 438 40.66 14.95 10.36
C ASN A 438 41.46 16.01 11.14
N ASN A 439 42.67 15.71 11.59
CA ASN A 439 43.54 16.66 12.28
C ASN A 439 44.16 17.70 11.32
N ASP A 440 44.58 17.31 10.12
CA ASP A 440 45.09 18.25 9.11
C ASP A 440 44.00 19.20 8.58
N SER A 441 42.75 18.71 8.47
CA SER A 441 41.59 19.51 8.08
C SER A 441 41.17 20.54 9.14
N LYS A 442 41.44 20.27 10.42
CA LYS A 442 41.22 21.23 11.52
C LYS A 442 42.33 22.29 11.57
N ARG A 443 43.57 21.93 11.26
CA ARG A 443 44.73 22.84 11.26
C ARG A 443 44.64 23.89 10.14
N THR A 444 44.21 23.48 8.94
CA THR A 444 43.97 24.39 7.80
C THR A 444 42.77 25.32 7.97
N LYS A 445 41.79 24.97 8.83
CA LYS A 445 40.69 25.88 9.20
C LYS A 445 41.09 26.92 10.25
N LEU A 446 42.05 26.60 11.13
CA LEU A 446 42.54 27.54 12.15
C LEU A 446 43.47 28.61 11.56
N GLU A 447 44.28 28.27 10.55
CA GLU A 447 45.19 29.21 9.88
C GLU A 447 44.48 30.22 8.93
N LYS A 448 43.25 29.92 8.51
CA LYS A 448 42.44 30.84 7.69
C LYS A 448 41.68 31.90 8.50
N ASN A 449 41.56 31.73 9.82
CA ASN A 449 40.85 32.66 10.71
C ASN A 449 41.75 33.69 11.40
N THR A 450 43.06 33.67 11.17
CA THR A 450 44.05 34.59 11.78
C THR A 450 44.69 35.57 10.78
N LYS A 451 44.18 35.65 9.54
CA LYS A 451 44.62 36.63 8.52
C LYS A 451 43.46 37.29 7.75
N GLY A 452 42.32 37.50 8.41
CA GLY A 452 41.18 38.25 7.87
C GLY A 452 40.85 39.43 8.75
#